data_AF-A0AAN3VX21-F1
#
_entry.id   AF-A0AAN3VX21-F1
#
_cell.length_a   1.000
_cell.length_b   1.000
_cell.length_c   1.000
_cell.angle_alpha   90.00
_cell.angle_beta   90.00
_cell.angle_gamma   90.00
#
_symmetry.space_group_name_H-M   'P 1'
#
loop_
_entity.id
_entity.type
_entity.pdbx_description
1 polymer ?
#
loop_
_entity_poly.entity_id
_entity_poly.type
_entity_poly.pdbx_seq_one_letter_code
_entity_poly.pdbx_strand_id
1 'polypeptide(L)'
;SKIESIFPNSISENTSRKTKTYNINQKNINTIKVEESYRGATLRKTTIRIDFSYPRTKNQDNIFPVTTELKKKETEENLLQIINQLIDEPIQLERLKYDFLEFCIQEKVGAFYKYHNIISFFYRALTRKYQDINKVQYYNFSTNEEKHYTTGFIFQPYAGWKLRLYSKGHEHNRNHETKVRGAILRLEHRLSK
;
A
#
# COMPACT_ATOMS: atom_id res chain seq x y z
N SER A 1 13.95 14.61 -16.44
CA SER A 1 14.30 14.66 -14.99
C SER A 1 15.23 13.50 -14.64
N LYS A 2 16.02 13.56 -13.55
CA LYS A 2 16.85 12.39 -13.12
C LYS A 2 15.98 11.12 -12.95
N ILE A 3 14.75 11.28 -12.47
CA ILE A 3 13.77 10.18 -12.34
C ILE A 3 13.45 9.54 -13.68
N GLU A 4 13.10 10.31 -14.71
CA GLU A 4 12.82 9.77 -16.05
C GLU A 4 14.06 9.13 -16.71
N SER A 5 15.27 9.56 -16.34
CA SER A 5 16.49 8.89 -16.81
C SER A 5 16.68 7.51 -16.17
N ILE A 6 16.30 7.33 -14.91
CA ILE A 6 16.39 6.05 -14.19
C ILE A 6 15.18 5.16 -14.52
N PHE A 7 14.02 5.78 -14.71
CA PHE A 7 12.73 5.14 -14.99
C PHE A 7 12.11 5.74 -16.27
N PRO A 8 12.57 5.31 -17.46
CA PRO A 8 12.16 5.91 -18.73
C PRO A 8 10.67 5.73 -19.05
N ASN A 9 10.04 4.68 -18.50
CA ASN A 9 8.62 4.41 -18.70
C ASN A 9 7.73 5.04 -17.61
N SER A 10 8.29 5.91 -16.75
CA SER A 10 7.51 6.57 -15.72
C SER A 10 6.56 7.61 -16.32
N ILE A 11 5.33 7.64 -15.78
CA ILE A 11 4.34 8.64 -16.17
C ILE A 11 4.32 9.72 -15.09
N SER A 12 4.59 10.97 -15.47
CA SER A 12 4.57 12.10 -14.53
C SER A 12 3.22 12.80 -14.49
N GLU A 13 2.72 13.03 -13.28
CA GLU A 13 1.50 13.76 -12.99
C GLU A 13 1.85 14.95 -12.09
N ASN A 14 1.55 16.16 -12.58
CA ASN A 14 1.73 17.38 -11.80
C ASN A 14 0.50 17.60 -10.93
N THR A 15 0.59 17.27 -9.64
CA THR A 15 -0.48 17.55 -8.68
C THR A 15 -0.52 19.04 -8.30
N SER A 16 0.62 19.74 -8.37
CA SER A 16 0.72 21.20 -8.22
C SER A 16 2.00 21.74 -8.88
N ARG A 17 2.17 23.08 -8.96
CA ARG A 17 3.44 23.69 -9.42
C ARG A 17 4.68 23.22 -8.64
N LYS A 18 4.50 22.74 -7.40
CA LYS A 18 5.56 22.37 -6.46
C LYS A 18 5.59 20.88 -6.14
N THR A 19 4.73 20.10 -6.79
CA THR A 19 4.54 18.69 -6.48
C THR A 19 4.41 17.88 -7.76
N LYS A 20 5.35 16.98 -7.96
CA LYS A 20 5.35 16.04 -9.09
C LYS A 20 5.29 14.63 -8.56
N THR A 21 4.39 13.83 -9.12
CA THR A 21 4.28 12.41 -8.81
C THR A 21 4.64 11.63 -10.06
N TYR A 22 5.53 10.65 -9.92
CA TYR A 22 5.96 9.77 -10.99
C TYR A 22 5.40 8.37 -10.71
N ASN A 23 4.51 7.91 -11.57
CA ASN A 23 4.02 6.53 -11.56
C ASN A 23 5.08 5.64 -12.19
N ILE A 24 5.75 4.83 -11.37
CA ILE A 24 6.86 3.96 -11.79
C ILE A 24 6.33 2.56 -12.12
N ASN A 25 5.53 1.98 -11.21
CA ASN A 25 4.96 0.63 -11.31
C ASN A 25 5.96 -0.45 -11.79
N GLN A 26 7.23 -0.32 -11.40
CA GLN A 26 8.30 -1.20 -11.83
C GLN A 26 9.00 -1.78 -10.61
N LYS A 27 9.24 -3.10 -10.63
CA LYS A 27 9.79 -3.87 -9.51
C LYS A 27 8.98 -3.60 -8.22
N ASN A 28 9.65 -3.16 -7.16
CA ASN A 28 9.04 -2.89 -5.87
C ASN A 28 8.49 -1.47 -5.72
N ILE A 29 8.75 -0.54 -6.65
CA ILE A 29 8.36 0.87 -6.52
C ILE A 29 7.04 1.13 -7.24
N ASN A 30 6.05 1.67 -6.51
CA ASN A 30 4.78 2.14 -7.08
C ASN A 30 4.99 3.53 -7.66
N THR A 31 5.32 4.49 -6.80
CA THR A 31 5.37 5.91 -7.15
C THR A 31 6.54 6.59 -6.47
N ILE A 32 7.11 7.59 -7.13
CA ILE A 32 8.04 8.54 -6.52
C ILE A 32 7.39 9.91 -6.54
N LYS A 33 7.23 10.54 -5.38
CA LYS A 33 6.67 11.88 -5.25
C LYS A 33 7.75 12.86 -4.81
N VAL A 34 7.88 13.95 -5.54
CA VAL A 34 8.83 15.04 -5.26
C VAL A 34 8.05 16.29 -4.89
N GLU A 35 8.30 16.81 -3.70
CA GLU A 35 7.68 18.02 -3.15
C GLU A 35 8.75 19.06 -2.84
N GLU A 36 8.63 20.21 -3.47
CA GLU A 36 9.58 21.32 -3.32
C GLU A 36 8.96 22.46 -2.50
N SER A 37 9.63 22.84 -1.42
CA SER A 37 9.23 23.96 -0.58
C SER A 37 10.10 25.17 -0.89
N TYR A 38 9.48 26.32 -1.14
CA TYR A 38 10.14 27.56 -1.51
C TYR A 38 9.83 28.68 -0.51
N ARG A 39 10.79 29.58 -0.28
CA ARG A 39 10.59 30.87 0.38
C ARG A 39 10.92 31.97 -0.62
N GLY A 40 9.89 32.62 -1.18
CA GLY A 40 10.06 33.46 -2.36
C GLY A 40 10.51 32.62 -3.57
N ALA A 41 11.57 33.06 -4.25
CA ALA A 41 12.18 32.33 -5.36
C ALA A 41 13.20 31.26 -4.92
N THR A 42 13.56 31.20 -3.63
CA THR A 42 14.61 30.29 -3.13
C THR A 42 14.04 28.94 -2.71
N LEU A 43 14.59 27.86 -3.27
CA LEU A 43 14.30 26.49 -2.84
C LEU A 43 14.86 26.27 -1.42
N ARG A 44 14.02 25.79 -0.50
CA ARG A 44 14.37 25.55 0.91
C ARG A 44 14.52 24.07 1.23
N LYS A 45 13.67 23.23 0.67
CA LYS A 45 13.63 21.81 0.97
C LYS A 45 13.00 21.07 -0.20
N THR A 46 13.61 19.95 -0.56
CA THR A 46 12.98 18.94 -1.43
C THR A 46 12.69 17.71 -0.58
N THR A 47 11.45 17.24 -0.64
CA THR A 47 11.03 15.99 0.02
C THR A 47 10.75 14.97 -1.07
N ILE A 48 11.49 13.87 -1.04
CA ILE A 48 11.28 12.73 -1.93
C ILE A 48 10.57 11.65 -1.12
N ARG A 49 9.40 11.21 -1.57
CA ARG A 49 8.65 10.08 -1.01
C ARG A 49 8.60 8.96 -2.02
N ILE A 50 8.98 7.77 -1.60
CA ILE A 50 8.92 6.57 -2.43
C ILE A 50 7.87 5.63 -1.82
N ASP A 51 6.82 5.36 -2.59
CA ASP A 51 5.87 4.30 -2.25
C ASP A 51 6.39 2.98 -2.82
N PHE A 52 6.57 1.98 -1.95
CA PHE A 52 7.18 0.71 -2.33
C PHE A 52 6.52 -0.48 -1.60
N SER A 53 6.81 -1.67 -2.11
CA SER A 53 6.29 -2.94 -1.59
C SER A 53 7.42 -3.92 -1.37
N TYR A 54 7.69 -4.30 -0.11
CA TYR A 54 8.67 -5.33 0.23
C TYR A 54 8.47 -6.63 -0.57
N PRO A 55 7.24 -7.21 -0.67
CA PRO A 55 6.99 -8.40 -1.49
C PRO A 55 7.54 -8.34 -2.91
N ARG A 56 7.31 -7.21 -3.59
CA ARG A 56 7.65 -7.05 -5.00
C ARG A 56 9.16 -6.84 -5.25
N THR A 57 9.97 -6.77 -4.20
CA THR A 57 11.43 -6.72 -4.37
C THR A 57 11.94 -8.05 -4.93
N LYS A 58 11.32 -9.17 -4.54
CA LYS A 58 11.74 -10.52 -4.93
C LYS A 58 10.66 -11.31 -5.67
N ASN A 59 9.41 -10.86 -5.62
CA ASN A 59 8.28 -11.49 -6.28
C ASN A 59 7.71 -10.59 -7.38
N GLN A 60 6.97 -11.19 -8.32
CA GLN A 60 6.26 -10.43 -9.35
C GLN A 60 5.01 -9.72 -8.81
N ASP A 61 4.48 -10.18 -7.67
CA ASP A 61 3.26 -9.66 -7.05
C ASP A 61 3.46 -9.31 -5.56
N ASN A 62 2.38 -8.79 -4.95
CA ASN A 62 2.32 -8.44 -3.52
C ASN A 62 1.43 -9.39 -2.70
N ILE A 63 1.24 -10.62 -3.19
CA ILE A 63 0.34 -11.61 -2.60
C ILE A 63 0.97 -12.23 -1.37
N PHE A 64 2.30 -12.40 -1.31
CA PHE A 64 2.97 -13.01 -0.15
C PHE A 64 3.92 -12.02 0.52
N PRO A 65 3.91 -11.90 1.86
CA PRO A 65 4.75 -10.95 2.56
C PRO A 65 6.21 -11.41 2.53
N VAL A 66 7.15 -10.48 2.71
CA VAL A 66 8.55 -10.83 2.97
C VAL A 66 8.69 -11.25 4.44
N THR A 67 9.17 -12.47 4.66
CA THR A 67 9.21 -13.11 5.98
C THR A 67 10.56 -13.05 6.69
N THR A 68 11.62 -12.55 6.03
CA THR A 68 12.98 -12.52 6.61
C THR A 68 13.54 -11.10 6.70
N GLU A 69 14.21 -10.79 7.81
CA GLU A 69 14.83 -9.48 8.03
C GLU A 69 15.92 -9.16 7.01
N LEU A 70 16.72 -10.15 6.61
CA LEU A 70 17.74 -9.97 5.58
C LEU A 70 17.15 -9.42 4.27
N LYS A 71 16.01 -9.96 3.82
CA LYS A 71 15.35 -9.51 2.58
C LYS A 71 14.75 -8.10 2.72
N LYS A 72 14.33 -7.72 3.93
CA LYS A 72 13.87 -6.35 4.21
C LYS A 72 15.03 -5.37 4.14
N LYS A 73 16.17 -5.70 4.77
CA LYS A 73 17.39 -4.89 4.72
C LYS A 73 17.90 -4.70 3.29
N GLU A 74 17.96 -5.77 2.49
CA GLU A 74 18.32 -5.67 1.06
C GLU A 74 17.36 -4.73 0.30
N THR A 75 16.07 -4.75 0.63
CA THR A 75 15.10 -3.84 0.00
C THR A 75 15.40 -2.39 0.33
N GLU A 76 15.70 -2.11 1.60
CA GLU A 76 16.02 -0.77 2.10
C GLU A 76 17.33 -0.23 1.52
N GLU A 77 18.37 -1.07 1.41
CA GLU A 77 19.63 -0.72 0.77
C GLU A 77 19.44 -0.39 -0.72
N ASN A 78 18.62 -1.16 -1.44
CA ASN A 78 18.28 -0.86 -2.84
C ASN A 78 17.53 0.47 -2.98
N LEU A 79 16.60 0.77 -2.06
CA LEU A 79 15.91 2.06 -2.05
C LEU A 79 16.87 3.22 -1.78
N LEU A 80 17.81 3.04 -0.85
CA LEU A 80 18.84 4.04 -0.56
C LEU A 80 19.71 4.33 -1.79
N GLN A 81 20.11 3.29 -2.53
CA GLN A 81 20.86 3.46 -3.79
C GLN A 81 20.08 4.28 -4.81
N ILE A 82 18.79 4.00 -4.99
CA ILE A 82 17.92 4.76 -5.91
C ILE A 82 17.80 6.22 -5.45
N ILE A 83 17.59 6.47 -4.15
CA ILE A 83 17.51 7.83 -3.61
C ILE A 83 18.82 8.59 -3.85
N ASN A 84 19.96 7.95 -3.60
CA ASN A 84 21.29 8.55 -3.78
C ASN A 84 21.62 8.86 -5.26
N GLN A 85 20.98 8.19 -6.22
CA GLN A 85 21.07 8.56 -7.64
C GLN A 85 20.22 9.80 -7.98
N LEU A 86 19.18 10.09 -7.20
CA LEU A 86 18.26 11.20 -7.44
C LEU A 86 18.70 12.52 -6.82
N ILE A 87 19.56 12.48 -5.81
CA ILE A 87 20.06 13.65 -5.09
C ILE A 87 21.53 13.91 -5.40
N ASP A 88 22.00 15.12 -5.14
CA ASP A 88 23.40 15.50 -5.41
C ASP A 88 24.34 15.12 -4.26
N GLU A 89 23.84 15.15 -3.02
CA GLU A 89 24.58 14.75 -1.82
C GLU A 89 24.03 13.42 -1.28
N PRO A 90 24.76 12.31 -1.40
CA PRO A 90 24.31 11.01 -0.92
C PRO A 90 24.02 11.01 0.59
N ILE A 91 22.96 10.31 0.98
CA ILE A 91 22.58 10.09 2.37
C ILE A 91 22.84 8.64 2.79
N GLN A 92 22.83 8.43 4.10
CA GLN A 92 22.87 7.10 4.71
C GLN A 92 21.47 6.64 5.12
N LEU A 93 21.32 5.34 5.42
CA LEU A 93 20.04 4.70 5.68
C LEU A 93 19.29 5.33 6.86
N GLU A 94 20.02 5.82 7.87
CA GLU A 94 19.48 6.42 9.10
C GLU A 94 18.74 7.73 8.82
N ARG A 95 18.93 8.34 7.65
CA ARG A 95 18.20 9.53 7.21
C ARG A 95 16.82 9.18 6.63
N LEU A 96 16.58 7.91 6.27
CA LEU A 96 15.28 7.47 5.77
C LEU A 96 14.26 7.43 6.90
N LYS A 97 13.04 7.87 6.61
CA LYS A 97 11.94 7.90 7.57
C LYS A 97 10.71 7.29 6.91
N TYR A 98 10.07 6.37 7.63
CA TYR A 98 8.78 5.82 7.21
C TYR A 98 7.66 6.83 7.50
N ASP A 99 6.89 7.15 6.46
CA ASP A 99 5.66 7.94 6.61
C ASP A 99 4.55 7.13 7.29
N PHE A 100 4.50 5.82 7.03
CA PHE A 100 3.60 4.89 7.69
C PHE A 100 4.24 3.50 7.81
N LEU A 101 3.79 2.74 8.80
CA LEU A 101 4.06 1.32 8.96
C LEU A 101 2.80 0.55 8.57
N GLU A 102 2.90 -0.36 7.61
CA GLU A 102 1.85 -1.31 7.30
C GLU A 102 2.32 -2.72 7.63
N PHE A 103 1.59 -3.41 8.51
CA PHE A 103 1.75 -4.84 8.71
C PHE A 103 0.49 -5.56 8.25
N CYS A 104 0.67 -6.74 7.69
CA CYS A 104 -0.43 -7.54 7.19
C CYS A 104 -0.26 -9.01 7.56
N ILE A 105 -1.39 -9.66 7.79
CA ILE A 105 -1.50 -11.11 7.90
C ILE A 105 -2.34 -11.59 6.73
N GLN A 106 -1.94 -12.71 6.13
CA GLN A 106 -2.64 -13.31 5.00
C GLN A 106 -2.86 -14.79 5.27
N GLU A 107 -4.10 -15.24 5.10
CA GLU A 107 -4.52 -16.62 5.35
C GLU A 107 -5.26 -17.17 4.13
N LYS A 108 -4.91 -18.38 3.71
CA LYS A 108 -5.66 -19.10 2.68
C LYS A 108 -6.91 -19.69 3.31
N VAL A 109 -8.07 -19.31 2.79
CA VAL A 109 -9.36 -19.84 3.22
C VAL A 109 -10.04 -20.60 2.07
N GLY A 110 -10.98 -21.49 2.40
CA GLY A 110 -11.71 -22.26 1.39
C GLY A 110 -12.64 -21.42 0.52
N ALA A 111 -13.51 -20.61 1.15
CA ALA A 111 -14.40 -19.69 0.44
C ALA A 111 -14.80 -18.51 1.34
N PHE A 112 -14.79 -17.28 0.80
CA PHE A 112 -15.04 -16.06 1.58
C PHE A 112 -16.44 -15.98 2.19
N TYR A 113 -17.47 -16.43 1.48
CA TYR A 113 -18.86 -16.35 1.98
C TYR A 113 -19.05 -17.11 3.30
N LYS A 114 -18.26 -18.17 3.54
CA LYS A 114 -18.28 -18.94 4.80
C LYS A 114 -17.89 -18.10 6.01
N TYR A 115 -17.15 -17.00 5.81
CA TYR A 115 -16.70 -16.10 6.88
C TYR A 115 -17.60 -14.88 7.04
N HIS A 116 -18.70 -14.76 6.26
CA HIS A 116 -19.59 -13.61 6.27
C HIS A 116 -20.04 -13.21 7.69
N ASN A 117 -20.51 -14.18 8.47
CA ASN A 117 -21.04 -13.92 9.81
C ASN A 117 -19.95 -13.41 10.76
N ILE A 118 -18.75 -13.99 10.70
CA ILE A 118 -17.61 -13.60 11.53
C ILE A 118 -17.17 -12.18 11.16
N ILE A 119 -16.96 -11.92 9.86
CA ILE A 119 -16.54 -10.59 9.36
C ILE A 119 -17.58 -9.52 9.74
N SER A 120 -18.86 -9.82 9.55
CA SER A 120 -19.96 -8.91 9.88
C SER A 120 -20.08 -8.68 11.39
N PHE A 121 -19.82 -9.70 12.21
CA PHE A 121 -19.77 -9.56 13.66
C PHE A 121 -18.64 -8.61 14.08
N PHE A 122 -17.42 -8.82 13.59
CA PHE A 122 -16.28 -7.94 13.87
C PHE A 122 -16.56 -6.49 13.44
N TYR A 123 -17.06 -6.28 12.22
CA TYR A 123 -17.39 -4.95 11.73
C TYR A 123 -18.42 -4.23 12.63
N ARG A 124 -19.48 -4.94 13.06
CA ARG A 124 -20.50 -4.41 13.96
C ARG A 124 -19.93 -4.11 15.36
N ALA A 125 -19.10 -5.01 15.90
CA ALA A 125 -18.47 -4.82 17.20
C ALA A 125 -17.56 -3.59 17.21
N LEU A 126 -16.73 -3.43 16.17
CA LEU A 126 -15.90 -2.23 16.00
C LEU A 126 -16.77 -0.97 15.88
N THR A 127 -17.81 -1.01 15.05
CA THR A 127 -18.75 0.11 14.87
C THR A 127 -19.40 0.57 16.18
N ARG A 128 -19.75 -0.36 17.07
CA ARG A 128 -20.35 -0.03 18.37
C ARG A 128 -19.34 0.63 19.32
N LYS A 129 -18.07 0.23 19.23
CA LYS A 129 -17.01 0.72 20.13
C LYS A 129 -16.50 2.11 19.76
N TYR A 130 -16.41 2.42 18.46
CA TYR A 130 -15.84 3.68 17.99
C TYR A 130 -16.92 4.55 17.33
N GLN A 131 -17.24 5.69 17.95
CA GLN A 131 -18.17 6.70 17.43
C GLN A 131 -17.46 7.60 16.39
N ASP A 132 -18.20 8.15 15.41
CA ASP A 132 -17.72 9.11 14.40
C ASP A 132 -16.49 8.68 13.57
N ILE A 133 -16.60 7.49 13.00
CA ILE A 133 -15.53 6.79 12.28
C ILE A 133 -15.74 6.78 10.76
N ASN A 134 -14.64 6.84 10.02
CA ASN A 134 -14.65 6.52 8.60
C ASN A 134 -14.61 4.99 8.42
N LYS A 135 -15.68 4.43 7.86
CA LYS A 135 -15.82 2.98 7.65
C LYS A 135 -16.47 2.67 6.30
N VAL A 136 -16.03 1.57 5.70
CA VAL A 136 -16.59 1.03 4.46
C VAL A 136 -16.72 -0.47 4.63
N GLN A 137 -17.83 -1.06 4.21
CA GLN A 137 -18.02 -2.51 4.21
C GLN A 137 -18.14 -3.00 2.76
N TYR A 138 -17.48 -4.11 2.45
CA TYR A 138 -17.51 -4.72 1.14
C TYR A 138 -18.48 -5.87 1.11
N TYR A 139 -19.20 -6.00 0.00
CA TYR A 139 -20.17 -7.06 -0.24
C TYR A 139 -19.91 -7.71 -1.58
N ASN A 140 -20.28 -8.98 -1.69
CA ASN A 140 -20.35 -9.69 -2.96
C ASN A 140 -21.68 -10.46 -3.05
N PHE A 141 -22.16 -10.74 -4.25
CA PHE A 141 -23.39 -11.49 -4.46
C PHE A 141 -23.07 -12.96 -4.71
N SER A 142 -23.77 -13.85 -4.01
CA SER A 142 -23.76 -15.28 -4.31
C SER A 142 -24.95 -15.58 -5.22
N THR A 143 -24.69 -16.00 -6.46
CA THR A 143 -25.75 -16.44 -7.37
C THR A 143 -26.44 -17.70 -6.86
N ASN A 144 -25.69 -18.63 -6.26
CA ASN A 144 -26.23 -19.90 -5.77
C ASN A 144 -27.13 -19.72 -4.53
N GLU A 145 -26.88 -18.69 -3.72
CA GLU A 145 -27.64 -18.42 -2.49
C GLU A 145 -28.55 -17.19 -2.62
N GLU A 146 -28.61 -16.59 -3.82
CA GLU A 146 -29.33 -15.35 -4.17
C GLU A 146 -29.21 -14.23 -3.14
N LYS A 147 -28.03 -14.07 -2.53
CA LYS A 147 -27.85 -13.12 -1.43
C LYS A 147 -26.50 -12.43 -1.45
N HIS A 148 -26.50 -11.21 -0.90
CA HIS A 148 -25.26 -10.48 -0.61
C HIS A 148 -24.62 -11.02 0.65
N TYR A 149 -23.29 -11.15 0.63
CA TYR A 149 -22.48 -11.46 1.79
C TYR A 149 -21.31 -10.49 1.90
N THR A 150 -21.01 -10.10 3.13
CA THR A 150 -19.84 -9.28 3.46
C THR A 150 -18.54 -10.04 3.19
N THR A 151 -17.64 -9.40 2.43
CA THR A 151 -16.33 -9.93 2.07
C THR A 151 -15.18 -9.21 2.74
N GLY A 152 -15.46 -8.09 3.40
CA GLY A 152 -14.44 -7.29 4.03
C GLY A 152 -14.94 -5.95 4.54
N PHE A 153 -14.03 -5.16 5.07
CA PHE A 153 -14.26 -3.78 5.49
C PHE A 153 -12.96 -2.98 5.54
N ILE A 154 -13.11 -1.66 5.48
CA ILE A 154 -12.12 -0.68 5.93
C ILE A 154 -12.67 -0.01 7.17
N PHE A 155 -11.82 0.17 8.16
CA PHE A 155 -12.15 0.81 9.41
C PHE A 155 -11.04 1.77 9.82
N GLN A 156 -11.37 3.03 10.08
CA GLN A 156 -10.43 4.02 10.57
C GLN A 156 -10.95 4.57 11.90
N PRO A 157 -10.59 3.93 13.02
CA PRO A 157 -11.11 4.30 14.34
C PRO A 157 -10.50 5.59 14.87
N TYR A 158 -9.26 5.92 14.47
CA TYR A 158 -8.57 7.14 14.86
C TYR A 158 -7.81 7.73 13.66
N ALA A 159 -7.47 9.01 13.74
CA ALA A 159 -6.45 9.58 12.87
C ALA A 159 -5.15 8.76 13.02
N GLY A 160 -4.46 8.49 11.90
CA GLY A 160 -3.24 7.72 11.92
C GLY A 160 -3.41 6.19 11.87
N TRP A 161 -4.56 5.60 12.21
CA TRP A 161 -4.75 4.14 12.16
C TRP A 161 -5.85 3.72 11.19
N LYS A 162 -5.50 2.92 10.18
CA LYS A 162 -6.43 2.29 9.23
C LYS A 162 -6.33 0.77 9.28
N LEU A 163 -7.46 0.12 9.48
CA LEU A 163 -7.65 -1.32 9.44
C LEU A 163 -8.34 -1.72 8.13
N ARG A 164 -7.86 -2.76 7.47
CA ARG A 164 -8.51 -3.32 6.28
C ARG A 164 -8.57 -4.83 6.38
N LEU A 165 -9.76 -5.40 6.23
CA LEU A 165 -9.96 -6.83 6.06
C LEU A 165 -10.61 -7.06 4.70
N TYR A 166 -9.98 -7.82 3.81
CA TYR A 166 -10.50 -8.01 2.45
C TYR A 166 -9.94 -9.27 1.79
N SER A 167 -10.46 -9.58 0.61
CA SER A 167 -9.92 -10.63 -0.23
C SER A 167 -8.79 -10.12 -1.13
N LYS A 168 -7.56 -10.56 -0.87
CA LYS A 168 -6.40 -10.17 -1.68
C LYS A 168 -6.46 -10.75 -3.09
N GLY A 169 -6.97 -11.98 -3.25
CA GLY A 169 -7.17 -12.60 -4.56
C GLY A 169 -8.15 -11.82 -5.44
N HIS A 170 -9.29 -11.39 -4.88
CA HIS A 170 -10.26 -10.59 -5.65
C HIS A 170 -9.72 -9.20 -5.99
N GLU A 171 -8.98 -8.55 -5.07
CA GLU A 171 -8.34 -7.25 -5.33
C GLU A 171 -7.28 -7.37 -6.44
N HIS A 172 -6.43 -8.39 -6.38
CA HIS A 172 -5.44 -8.67 -7.43
C HIS A 172 -6.13 -8.91 -8.79
N ASN A 173 -7.11 -9.82 -8.82
CA ASN A 173 -7.82 -10.21 -10.04
C ASN A 173 -8.62 -9.08 -10.69
N ARG A 174 -8.97 -8.03 -9.94
CA ARG A 174 -9.60 -6.82 -10.52
C ARG A 174 -8.63 -5.99 -11.36
N ASN A 175 -7.36 -6.01 -10.98
CA ASN A 175 -6.34 -5.09 -11.49
C ASN A 175 -5.31 -5.77 -12.43
N HIS A 176 -5.32 -7.10 -12.55
CA HIS A 176 -4.33 -7.85 -13.32
C HIS A 176 -4.99 -8.85 -14.28
N GLU A 177 -4.38 -9.07 -15.44
CA GLU A 177 -4.83 -10.05 -16.43
C GLU A 177 -4.66 -11.48 -15.93
N THR A 178 -3.49 -11.79 -15.35
CA THR A 178 -3.21 -13.08 -14.73
C THR A 178 -4.06 -13.23 -13.47
N LYS A 179 -5.01 -14.18 -13.50
CA LYS A 179 -5.91 -14.42 -12.37
C LYS A 179 -5.30 -15.44 -11.40
N VAL A 180 -5.38 -15.13 -10.12
CA VAL A 180 -4.99 -16.02 -9.04
C VAL A 180 -6.21 -16.76 -8.53
N ARG A 181 -6.07 -18.09 -8.37
CA ARG A 181 -7.09 -18.96 -7.79
C ARG A 181 -6.92 -19.08 -6.28
N GLY A 182 -8.03 -19.26 -5.59
CA GLY A 182 -8.07 -19.43 -4.14
C GLY A 182 -8.45 -18.15 -3.39
N ALA A 183 -8.92 -18.33 -2.16
CA ALA A 183 -9.43 -17.24 -1.34
C ALA A 183 -8.37 -16.83 -0.31
N ILE A 184 -7.65 -15.74 -0.55
CA ILE A 184 -6.63 -15.21 0.38
C ILE A 184 -7.21 -14.07 1.19
N LEU A 185 -7.58 -14.34 2.44
CA LEU A 185 -8.06 -13.32 3.38
C LEU A 185 -6.86 -12.53 3.87
N ARG A 186 -6.93 -11.20 3.78
CA ARG A 186 -5.88 -10.30 4.23
C ARG A 186 -6.41 -9.34 5.27
N LEU A 187 -5.69 -9.23 6.38
CA LEU A 187 -5.88 -8.24 7.43
C LEU A 187 -4.68 -7.30 7.43
N GLU A 188 -4.90 -6.01 7.20
CA GLU A 188 -3.88 -4.97 7.22
C GLU A 188 -4.16 -3.97 8.34
N HIS A 189 -3.10 -3.62 9.06
CA HIS A 189 -3.07 -2.46 9.91
C HIS A 189 -2.03 -1.50 9.34
N ARG A 190 -2.49 -0.30 8.99
CA ARG A 190 -1.64 0.82 8.62
C ARG A 190 -1.65 1.84 9.74
N LEU A 191 -0.45 2.13 10.25
CA LEU A 191 -0.19 3.11 11.30
C LEU A 191 0.62 4.25 10.70
N SER A 192 0.19 5.48 10.93
CA SER A 192 0.82 6.72 10.48
C SER A 192 0.80 7.71 11.64
N LYS A 193 1.71 8.68 11.57
CA LYS A 193 1.82 9.76 12.55
C LYS A 193 0.62 10.71 12.48
#